data_AF-A0A651I129-F1
#
_entry.id   AF-A0A651I129-F1
#
_cell.length_a   1.000
_cell.length_b   1.000
_cell.length_c   1.000
_cell.angle_alpha   90.00
_cell.angle_beta   90.00
_cell.angle_gamma   90.00
#
_symmetry.space_group_name_H-M   'P 1'
#
loop_
_entity.id
_entity.type
_entity.pdbx_description
1 polymer ?
#
loop_
_entity_poly.entity_id
_entity_poly.type
_entity_poly.pdbx_seq_one_letter_code
_entity_poly.pdbx_strand_id
1 'polypeptide(L)'
;MKWSLLLLASLMFIALNACGSECHDSEEKTESLEQGQGELELKQEDFEGVSLEIGVLEMGCNMCRGKVERTLTGLPGMKDVEVSLEDEKASFVYNPEVIHPDSIAAAVTRAGYVVIMP
;
A
#
# COMPACT_ATOMS: atom_id res chain seq x y z
N MET A 1 -43.04 20.19 -43.80
CA MET A 1 -42.25 21.32 -43.27
C MET A 1 -42.02 21.05 -41.79
N LYS A 2 -41.01 20.20 -41.53
CA LYS A 2 -40.63 19.66 -40.21
C LYS A 2 -39.59 20.59 -39.60
N TRP A 3 -40.05 21.68 -38.99
CA TRP A 3 -39.22 22.57 -38.14
C TRP A 3 -39.50 22.30 -36.64
N SER A 4 -39.74 21.03 -36.30
CA SER A 4 -40.12 20.58 -34.95
C SER A 4 -39.05 19.68 -34.30
N LEU A 5 -37.79 19.72 -34.79
CA LEU A 5 -36.75 18.75 -34.43
C LEU A 5 -35.40 19.38 -34.04
N LEU A 6 -35.37 20.66 -33.64
CA LEU A 6 -34.14 21.37 -33.26
C LEU A 6 -34.26 22.15 -31.92
N LEU A 7 -35.17 21.74 -31.05
CA LEU A 7 -35.33 22.31 -29.69
C LEU A 7 -35.17 21.28 -28.55
N LEU A 8 -34.77 20.04 -28.87
CA LEU A 8 -34.70 18.93 -27.89
C LEU A 8 -33.27 18.48 -27.53
N ALA A 9 -32.22 19.19 -27.94
CA ALA A 9 -30.83 18.75 -27.74
C ALA A 9 -29.91 19.78 -27.05
N SER A 10 -30.44 20.74 -26.29
CA SER A 10 -29.61 21.71 -25.54
C SER A 10 -30.01 21.91 -24.07
N LEU A 11 -30.96 21.11 -23.55
CA LEU A 11 -31.37 21.12 -22.14
C LEU A 11 -30.96 19.85 -21.39
N MET A 12 -29.91 19.17 -21.87
CA MET A 12 -29.12 18.25 -21.05
C MET A 12 -27.83 18.97 -20.65
N PHE A 13 -27.80 19.86 -19.64
CA PHE A 13 -26.54 20.18 -18.94
C PHE A 13 -26.62 21.02 -17.65
N ILE A 14 -27.78 21.47 -17.16
CA ILE A 14 -27.78 22.35 -15.97
C ILE A 14 -28.77 21.85 -14.91
N ALA A 15 -28.23 21.65 -13.71
CA ALA A 15 -28.88 21.34 -12.43
C ALA A 15 -29.14 19.85 -12.12
N LEU A 16 -28.06 19.08 -11.96
CA LEU A 16 -28.07 17.85 -11.15
C LEU A 16 -27.58 18.19 -9.72
N ASN A 17 -28.56 18.25 -8.82
CA ASN A 17 -28.51 17.90 -7.40
C ASN A 17 -27.36 18.42 -6.53
N ALA A 18 -27.66 19.54 -5.87
CA ALA A 18 -27.22 19.80 -4.52
C ALA A 18 -28.04 18.98 -3.51
N CYS A 19 -27.36 18.58 -2.42
CA CYS A 19 -27.86 17.95 -1.19
C CYS A 19 -28.21 16.45 -1.25
N GLY A 20 -27.32 15.65 -0.66
CA GLY A 20 -27.51 14.24 -0.33
C GLY A 20 -26.47 13.83 0.71
N SER A 21 -26.30 14.63 1.76
CA SER A 21 -25.59 14.22 2.97
C SER A 21 -26.54 13.39 3.81
N GLU A 22 -26.80 12.17 3.36
CA GLU A 22 -27.30 11.10 4.22
C GLU A 22 -26.10 10.39 4.80
N CYS A 23 -25.88 10.63 6.09
CA CYS A 23 -25.07 9.78 6.94
C CYS A 23 -25.67 8.37 6.90
N HIS A 24 -24.89 7.40 6.41
CA HIS A 24 -25.19 5.99 6.64
C HIS A 24 -24.35 5.54 7.83
N ASP A 25 -25.01 5.49 8.98
CA ASP A 25 -24.53 4.82 10.19
C ASP A 25 -24.70 3.31 10.00
N SER A 26 -23.62 2.59 10.28
CA SER A 26 -23.54 1.22 10.79
C SER A 26 -24.49 0.15 10.25
N GLU A 27 -23.96 -0.75 9.42
CA GLU A 27 -24.24 -2.18 9.59
C GLU A 27 -22.92 -2.96 9.65
N GLU A 28 -22.78 -3.65 10.76
CA GLU A 28 -21.76 -4.63 11.10
C GLU A 28 -21.67 -5.70 10.01
N LYS A 29 -20.47 -5.90 9.44
CA LYS A 29 -20.11 -7.20 8.89
C LYS A 29 -18.69 -7.56 9.31
N THR A 30 -18.65 -8.30 10.40
CA THR A 30 -17.52 -9.07 10.93
C THR A 30 -17.15 -10.18 9.95
N GLU A 31 -16.44 -9.81 8.90
CA GLU A 31 -15.74 -10.74 8.00
C GLU A 31 -14.85 -9.91 7.09
N SER A 32 -13.66 -9.55 7.58
CA SER A 32 -12.60 -9.02 6.73
C SER A 32 -11.52 -10.08 6.58
N LEU A 33 -11.90 -11.15 5.89
CA LEU A 33 -10.96 -11.87 5.06
C LEU A 33 -10.64 -10.97 3.87
N GLU A 34 -9.34 -10.87 3.57
CA GLU A 34 -8.79 -10.49 2.27
C GLU A 34 -8.86 -9.00 1.91
N GLN A 35 -8.03 -8.19 2.57
CA GLN A 35 -7.58 -6.93 1.97
C GLN A 35 -6.44 -7.23 1.01
N GLY A 36 -6.80 -7.28 -0.28
CA GLY A 36 -6.00 -7.70 -1.43
C GLY A 36 -4.57 -7.18 -1.45
N GLN A 37 -3.65 -8.14 -1.58
CA GLN A 37 -2.38 -7.97 -2.24
C GLN A 37 -2.65 -7.52 -3.67
N GLY A 38 -2.47 -6.23 -3.91
CA GLY A 38 -2.40 -5.67 -5.26
C GLY A 38 -1.20 -6.26 -5.98
N GLU A 39 -1.53 -7.09 -6.95
CA GLU A 39 -0.73 -7.55 -8.07
C GLU A 39 0.28 -6.50 -8.56
N LEU A 40 1.56 -6.81 -8.42
CA LEU A 40 2.64 -6.23 -9.20
C LEU A 40 3.67 -7.34 -9.46
N GLU A 41 3.32 -8.18 -10.43
CA GLU A 41 4.24 -9.10 -11.09
C GLU A 41 5.41 -8.33 -11.69
N LEU A 42 6.59 -8.37 -11.06
CA LEU A 42 7.84 -7.98 -11.71
C LEU A 42 8.99 -8.91 -11.27
N LYS A 43 9.29 -9.87 -12.16
CA LYS A 43 10.55 -10.62 -12.32
C LYS A 43 11.35 -10.81 -11.03
N GLN A 44 10.86 -11.69 -10.15
CA GLN A 44 11.73 -12.30 -9.15
C GLN A 44 12.59 -13.32 -9.89
N GLU A 45 13.83 -12.93 -10.21
CA GLU A 45 14.88 -13.91 -10.44
C GLU A 45 15.03 -14.66 -9.11
N ASP A 46 14.76 -15.97 -9.13
CA ASP A 46 14.75 -16.81 -7.94
C ASP A 46 16.18 -16.90 -7.36
N PHE A 47 16.54 -15.94 -6.51
CA PHE A 47 17.78 -16.01 -5.74
C PHE A 47 17.51 -16.68 -4.39
N GLU A 48 18.45 -17.51 -3.95
CA GLU A 48 18.44 -18.05 -2.58
C GLU A 48 19.01 -16.98 -1.65
N GLY A 49 18.13 -16.27 -0.96
CA GLY A 49 18.47 -15.16 -0.07
C GLY A 49 18.53 -15.55 1.40
N VAL A 50 18.87 -14.57 2.24
CA VAL A 50 18.85 -14.69 3.71
C VAL A 50 17.58 -14.04 4.24
N SER A 51 16.83 -14.76 5.06
CA SER A 51 15.69 -14.18 5.78
C SER A 51 16.17 -13.34 6.97
N LEU A 52 15.59 -12.16 7.13
CA LEU A 52 15.85 -11.27 8.26
C LEU A 52 14.55 -10.65 8.74
N GLU A 53 14.46 -10.50 10.06
CA GLU A 53 13.39 -9.78 10.74
C GLU A 53 14.00 -8.57 11.44
N ILE A 54 13.37 -7.41 11.31
CA ILE A 54 13.76 -6.18 12.01
C ILE A 54 12.55 -5.61 12.75
N GLY A 55 12.80 -5.01 13.91
CA GLY A 55 11.79 -4.19 14.58
C GLY A 55 11.68 -2.82 13.90
N VAL A 56 10.46 -2.33 13.69
CA VAL A 56 10.20 -1.01 13.12
C VAL A 56 9.22 -0.27 14.02
N LEU A 57 9.72 0.73 14.73
CA LEU A 57 8.90 1.55 15.62
C LEU A 57 8.21 2.68 14.84
N GLU A 58 7.22 3.32 15.48
CA GLU A 58 6.45 4.46 14.93
C GLU A 58 5.56 4.09 13.72
N MET A 59 5.25 2.80 13.52
CA MET A 59 4.27 2.34 12.53
C MET A 59 2.82 2.41 13.07
N GLY A 60 2.30 3.60 13.33
CA GLY A 60 0.98 3.75 13.97
C GLY A 60 -0.26 3.54 13.07
N CYS A 61 -0.09 3.29 11.77
CA CYS A 61 -1.20 3.34 10.81
C CYS A 61 -1.02 2.44 9.58
N ASN A 62 -2.12 2.00 8.94
CA ASN A 62 -2.07 1.20 7.70
C ASN A 62 -1.30 1.89 6.56
N MET A 63 -1.39 3.22 6.46
CA MET A 63 -0.61 4.00 5.49
C MET A 63 0.89 3.97 5.82
N CYS A 64 1.23 3.97 7.11
CA CYS A 64 2.58 3.94 7.64
C CYS A 64 3.24 2.58 7.31
N ARG A 65 2.53 1.48 7.56
CA ARG A 65 2.92 0.12 7.14
C ARG A 65 3.25 0.07 5.65
N GLY A 66 2.31 0.53 4.82
CA GLY A 66 2.50 0.52 3.37
C GLY A 66 3.66 1.40 2.89
N LYS A 67 4.08 2.41 3.66
CA LYS A 67 5.28 3.20 3.32
C LYS A 67 6.55 2.41 3.58
N VAL A 68 6.61 1.68 4.70
CA VAL A 68 7.75 0.80 5.05
C VAL A 68 7.87 -0.34 4.04
N GLU A 69 6.76 -1.02 3.75
CA GLU A 69 6.70 -2.12 2.77
C GLU A 69 7.17 -1.68 1.37
N ARG A 70 6.71 -0.52 0.89
CA ARG A 70 7.18 0.06 -0.38
C ARG A 70 8.65 0.46 -0.36
N THR A 71 9.15 0.91 0.79
CA THR A 71 10.56 1.26 0.95
C THR A 71 11.43 0.01 0.83
N LEU A 72 11.01 -1.10 1.45
CA LEU A 72 11.74 -2.37 1.42
C LEU A 72 11.66 -3.05 0.06
N THR A 73 10.46 -3.17 -0.53
CA THR A 73 10.27 -3.77 -1.87
C THR A 73 10.96 -2.97 -2.98
N GLY A 74 11.18 -1.67 -2.79
CA GLY A 74 11.93 -0.82 -3.71
C GLY A 74 13.46 -0.99 -3.64
N LEU A 75 13.99 -1.74 -2.66
CA LEU A 75 15.44 -2.00 -2.57
C LEU A 75 15.86 -3.13 -3.52
N PRO A 76 17.05 -3.04 -4.13
CA PRO A 76 17.55 -4.10 -4.98
C PRO A 76 17.86 -5.35 -4.14
N GLY A 77 17.54 -6.52 -4.69
CA GLY A 77 17.82 -7.81 -4.02
C GLY A 77 16.90 -8.10 -2.84
N MET A 78 15.67 -7.58 -2.84
CA MET A 78 14.63 -7.89 -1.85
C MET A 78 13.57 -8.84 -2.43
N LYS A 79 13.07 -9.73 -1.57
CA LYS A 79 12.02 -10.71 -1.86
C LYS A 79 11.21 -10.98 -0.58
N ASP A 80 9.97 -11.45 -0.75
CA ASP A 80 9.08 -11.90 0.33
C ASP A 80 8.98 -10.91 1.49
N VAL A 81 8.73 -9.63 1.17
CA VAL A 81 8.61 -8.56 2.16
C VAL A 81 7.22 -8.60 2.79
N GLU A 82 7.19 -8.73 4.12
CA GLU A 82 5.98 -8.66 4.93
C GLU A 82 6.19 -7.68 6.09
N VAL A 83 5.14 -6.95 6.45
CA VAL A 83 5.19 -5.96 7.56
C VAL A 83 4.00 -6.17 8.47
N SER A 84 4.28 -6.49 9.74
CA SER A 84 3.28 -6.65 10.80
C SER A 84 3.18 -5.37 11.61
N LEU A 85 1.97 -4.81 11.67
CA LEU A 85 1.65 -3.71 12.60
C LEU A 85 1.45 -4.20 14.03
N GLU A 86 0.96 -5.43 14.18
CA GLU A 86 0.64 -6.01 15.50
C GLU A 86 1.92 -6.32 16.29
N ASP A 87 2.95 -6.78 15.57
CA ASP A 87 4.26 -7.10 16.17
C ASP A 87 5.29 -5.96 16.05
N GLU A 88 4.95 -4.86 15.38
CA GLU A 88 5.86 -3.75 15.06
C GLU A 88 7.16 -4.22 14.35
N LYS A 89 7.00 -5.14 13.39
CA LYS A 89 8.12 -5.84 12.73
C LYS A 89 7.98 -5.88 11.21
N ALA A 90 9.11 -6.00 10.54
CA ALA A 90 9.20 -6.29 9.12
C ALA A 90 10.08 -7.53 8.89
N SER A 91 9.57 -8.48 8.13
CA SER A 91 10.26 -9.69 7.69
C SER A 91 10.48 -9.62 6.18
N PHE A 92 11.66 -10.05 5.72
CA PHE A 92 11.99 -10.06 4.30
C PHE A 92 13.14 -11.03 4.02
N VAL A 93 13.26 -11.42 2.76
CA VAL A 93 14.41 -12.15 2.22
C VAL A 93 15.24 -11.19 1.40
N TYR A 94 16.54 -11.10 1.71
CA TYR A 94 17.45 -10.22 0.97
C TYR A 94 18.65 -11.00 0.41
N ASN A 95 19.23 -10.50 -0.68
CA ASN A 95 20.48 -11.03 -1.20
C ASN A 95 21.68 -10.30 -0.56
N PRO A 96 22.49 -10.97 0.27
CA PRO A 96 23.65 -10.35 0.92
C PRO A 96 24.78 -9.95 -0.04
N GLU A 97 24.77 -10.44 -1.29
CA GLU A 97 25.70 -10.01 -2.34
C GLU A 97 25.29 -8.68 -2.99
N VAL A 98 24.01 -8.31 -2.88
CA VAL A 98 23.43 -7.10 -3.51
C VAL A 98 23.25 -5.98 -2.49
N ILE A 99 22.79 -6.31 -1.28
CA ILE A 99 22.48 -5.32 -0.25
C ILE A 99 22.88 -5.83 1.15
N HIS A 100 23.45 -4.94 1.96
CA HIS A 100 23.79 -5.23 3.34
C HIS A 100 22.65 -4.82 4.30
N PRO A 101 22.48 -5.53 5.43
CA PRO A 101 21.50 -5.20 6.47
C PRO A 101 21.54 -3.74 6.94
N ASP A 102 22.74 -3.16 7.10
CA ASP A 102 22.89 -1.76 7.50
C ASP A 102 22.29 -0.78 6.49
N SER A 103 22.40 -1.08 5.19
CA SER A 103 21.81 -0.28 4.12
C SER A 103 20.28 -0.36 4.14
N ILE A 104 19.74 -1.52 4.50
CA ILE A 104 18.30 -1.76 4.65
C ILE A 104 17.77 -0.95 5.83
N ALA A 105 18.40 -1.07 7.00
CA ALA A 105 18.06 -0.29 8.18
C ALA A 105 18.16 1.22 7.92
N ALA A 106 19.21 1.66 7.22
CA ALA A 106 19.36 3.06 6.83
C ALA A 106 18.27 3.53 5.86
N ALA A 107 17.78 2.69 4.96
CA ALA A 107 16.68 3.03 4.05
C ALA A 107 15.37 3.28 4.80
N VAL A 108 15.03 2.38 5.73
CA VAL A 108 13.85 2.52 6.60
C VAL A 108 14.00 3.74 7.54
N THR A 109 15.20 3.97 8.05
CA THR A 109 15.52 5.17 8.85
C THR A 109 15.34 6.45 8.07
N ARG A 110 15.80 6.51 6.81
CA ARG A 110 15.58 7.65 5.90
C ARG A 110 14.11 7.85 5.57
N ALA A 111 13.29 6.80 5.61
CA ALA A 111 11.84 6.90 5.46
C ALA A 111 11.13 7.49 6.69
N GLY A 112 11.85 7.66 7.82
CA GLY A 112 11.37 8.32 9.03
C GLY A 112 11.00 7.37 10.16
N TYR A 113 11.44 6.11 10.12
CA TYR A 113 11.12 5.09 11.12
C TYR A 113 12.36 4.66 11.90
N VAL A 114 12.18 4.26 13.16
CA VAL A 114 13.29 3.73 13.96
C VAL A 114 13.38 2.22 13.75
N VAL A 115 14.57 1.74 13.41
CA VAL A 115 14.84 0.31 13.19
C VAL A 115 15.60 -0.27 14.36
N ILE A 116 15.16 -1.45 14.81
CA ILE A 116 15.87 -2.28 15.78
C ILE A 116 16.37 -3.52 15.04
N MET A 117 17.70 -3.64 14.96
CA MET A 117 18.36 -4.85 14.47
C MET A 117 18.41 -5.90 15.59
N PRO A 118 18.12 -7.18 15.30
CA PRO A 118 18.20 -8.28 16.28
C PRO A 118 19.65 -8.64 16.65
#